data_AF-A0AAU3EIX5-F1
#
_entry.id   AF-A0AAU3EIX5-F1
#
_cell.length_a   1.000
_cell.length_b   1.000
_cell.length_c   1.000
_cell.angle_alpha   90.00
_cell.angle_beta   90.00
_cell.angle_gamma   90.00
#
_symmetry.space_group_name_H-M   'P 1'
#
loop_
_entity.id
_entity.type
_entity.pdbx_description
1 polymer ?
#
loop_
_entity_poly.entity_id
_entity_poly.type
_entity_poly.pdbx_seq_one_letter_code
_entity_poly.pdbx_strand_id
1 'polypeptide(L)'
;MNRSHAVRSLAAAVSLLPLLAACGSGSHSHSATGGKTTAGSSGQLDVPADANADLRKQYLLENAIAACMKKQGFTYTPVAPEDPAASWATDGADYALTKKYRQKYGFGIFSGIVYPNDASAPGSAGARKDSGKTPNAAYVETLTPDQKTSYNKALGTPPDPKTGEKNWTGCQGGANKSVYGSASAQERSTTTASQNQANAQALNGDPKLVALAQSYASCLRKEGVSVTTTQPTGIGDMVRLQALRSAPAGAGGVSPVGGDGNTGKSLSKKDALPLLTKDIELAMQDLQCGKAFRAAYFPKFLKAPTSGGGAG
;
A
#
# COMPACT_ATOMS: atom_id res chain seq x y z
N MET A 1 -53.15 7.52 63.23
CA MET A 1 -54.28 8.33 62.69
C MET A 1 -53.72 9.65 62.20
N ASN A 2 -54.18 10.09 61.02
CA ASN A 2 -53.88 11.35 60.31
C ASN A 2 -52.46 11.56 59.75
N ARG A 3 -52.26 12.16 58.58
CA ARG A 3 -53.02 12.34 57.33
C ARG A 3 -52.04 13.00 56.35
N SER A 4 -52.30 12.80 55.07
CA SER A 4 -51.50 13.13 53.90
C SER A 4 -51.18 14.61 53.62
N HIS A 5 -50.03 14.75 52.92
CA HIS A 5 -49.68 15.63 51.77
C HIS A 5 -49.67 17.18 51.81
N ALA A 6 -48.44 17.66 51.53
CA ALA A 6 -48.02 18.58 50.45
C ALA A 6 -48.17 20.10 50.62
N VAL A 7 -47.04 20.83 50.52
CA VAL A 7 -46.83 22.01 49.65
C VAL A 7 -45.34 22.12 49.29
N ARG A 8 -45.05 22.34 47.99
CA ARG A 8 -43.73 22.64 47.39
C ARG A 8 -43.34 24.11 47.57
N SER A 9 -42.05 24.42 47.69
CA SER A 9 -41.42 25.56 47.00
C SER A 9 -39.89 25.47 46.98
N LEU A 10 -39.33 25.76 45.80
CA LEU A 10 -37.92 25.72 45.42
C LEU A 10 -37.08 26.79 46.14
N ALA A 11 -35.80 26.49 46.40
CA ALA A 11 -34.74 27.50 46.44
C ALA A 11 -33.37 26.93 46.02
N ALA A 12 -32.85 27.49 44.93
CA ALA A 12 -31.47 27.65 44.46
C ALA A 12 -30.33 26.78 45.06
N ALA A 13 -29.77 25.90 44.24
CA ALA A 13 -28.45 25.31 44.48
C ALA A 13 -27.38 26.04 43.66
N VAL A 14 -26.58 26.85 44.36
CA VAL A 14 -25.31 27.40 43.90
C VAL A 14 -24.35 26.23 43.66
N SER A 15 -23.94 26.02 42.41
CA SER A 15 -22.94 24.99 42.06
C SER A 15 -21.60 25.65 41.78
N LEU A 16 -20.66 25.47 42.72
CA LEU A 16 -19.26 25.84 42.60
C LEU A 16 -18.57 25.04 41.47
N LEU A 17 -17.87 25.77 40.60
CA LEU A 17 -16.83 25.25 39.70
C LEU A 17 -15.54 24.97 40.49
N PRO A 18 -14.86 23.85 40.26
CA PRO A 18 -13.42 23.74 40.42
C PRO A 18 -12.74 23.78 39.05
N LEU A 19 -11.97 24.86 38.83
CA LEU A 19 -10.90 24.92 37.84
C LEU A 19 -9.76 24.01 38.30
N LEU A 20 -9.49 22.93 37.58
CA LEU A 20 -8.18 22.28 37.57
C LEU A 20 -7.60 22.33 36.17
N ALA A 21 -6.67 23.26 35.99
CA ALA A 21 -5.66 23.21 34.94
C ALA A 21 -4.40 22.55 35.52
N ALA A 22 -3.94 21.45 34.92
CA ALA A 22 -2.54 21.03 34.98
C ALA A 22 -2.22 20.09 33.81
N CYS A 23 -1.16 20.44 33.08
CA CYS A 23 -0.61 19.79 31.90
C CYS A 23 -0.26 18.31 32.12
N GLY A 24 -0.52 17.49 31.09
CA GLY A 24 0.06 16.15 30.93
C GLY A 24 0.27 15.88 29.45
N SER A 25 1.53 15.90 29.04
CA SER A 25 2.03 15.87 27.67
C SER A 25 1.39 14.80 26.78
N GLY A 26 1.02 15.24 25.58
CA GLY A 26 0.56 14.39 24.49
C GLY A 26 1.56 13.30 24.16
N SER A 27 1.12 12.06 24.31
CA SER A 27 1.58 10.94 23.50
C SER A 27 0.37 10.47 22.71
N HIS A 28 0.20 11.00 21.50
CA HIS A 28 -0.61 10.34 20.50
C HIS A 28 0.13 9.06 20.11
N SER A 29 -0.09 8.02 20.89
CA SER A 29 0.13 6.65 20.45
C SER A 29 -0.83 6.40 19.30
N HIS A 30 -0.37 6.68 18.09
CA HIS A 30 -0.92 6.06 16.89
C HIS A 30 -0.65 4.56 17.00
N SER A 31 -1.53 3.85 17.72
CA SER A 31 -1.66 2.42 17.55
C SER A 31 -2.18 2.20 16.14
N ALA A 32 -1.26 1.90 15.23
CA ALA A 32 -1.54 1.35 13.91
C ALA A 32 -2.10 -0.08 14.06
N THR A 33 -3.26 -0.21 14.68
CA THR A 33 -4.19 -1.29 14.38
C THR A 33 -5.01 -0.81 13.18
N GLY A 34 -4.42 -0.96 12.00
CA GLY A 34 -5.16 -0.92 10.73
C GLY A 34 -6.15 -2.08 10.73
N GLY A 35 -7.27 -1.89 11.40
CA GLY A 35 -8.39 -2.80 11.33
C GLY A 35 -8.84 -2.84 9.88
N LYS A 36 -8.79 -4.01 9.27
CA LYS A 36 -9.53 -4.31 8.03
C LYS A 36 -10.96 -3.81 8.27
N THR A 37 -11.35 -2.71 7.63
CA THR A 37 -12.73 -2.25 7.63
C THR A 37 -13.52 -3.26 6.83
N THR A 38 -13.97 -4.31 7.52
CA THR A 38 -14.88 -5.31 6.97
C THR A 38 -16.15 -4.59 6.53
N ALA A 39 -16.67 -4.94 5.35
CA ALA A 39 -17.96 -4.42 4.89
C ALA A 39 -19.00 -4.52 6.02
N GLY A 40 -19.67 -3.40 6.31
CA GLY A 40 -20.66 -3.33 7.37
C GLY A 40 -21.90 -4.19 7.06
N SER A 41 -22.91 -4.15 7.94
CA SER A 41 -24.15 -4.94 7.80
C SER A 41 -24.93 -4.70 6.50
N SER A 42 -24.60 -3.64 5.74
CA SER A 42 -25.15 -3.31 4.42
C SER A 42 -24.45 -4.01 3.25
N GLY A 43 -23.33 -4.70 3.49
CA GLY A 43 -22.47 -5.27 2.45
C GLY A 43 -21.62 -4.22 1.71
N GLN A 44 -21.47 -3.03 2.27
CA GLN A 44 -20.65 -1.93 1.74
C GLN A 44 -19.52 -1.58 2.70
N LEU A 45 -18.44 -1.02 2.18
CA LEU A 45 -17.36 -0.43 2.95
C LEU A 45 -17.78 0.94 3.49
N ASP A 46 -17.45 1.19 4.76
CA ASP A 46 -17.53 2.52 5.33
C ASP A 46 -16.35 3.36 4.82
N VAL A 47 -16.67 4.56 4.32
CA VAL A 47 -15.65 5.51 3.84
C VAL A 47 -15.04 6.22 5.06
N PRO A 48 -13.71 6.13 5.30
CA PRO A 48 -13.07 6.84 6.41
C PRO A 48 -13.28 8.36 6.30
N ALA A 49 -13.55 9.02 7.43
CA ALA A 49 -13.84 10.45 7.46
C ALA A 49 -12.63 11.32 7.05
N ASP A 50 -11.42 10.82 7.27
CA ASP A 50 -10.13 11.43 6.94
C ASP A 50 -9.56 10.99 5.58
N ALA A 51 -10.30 10.17 4.81
CA ALA A 51 -9.88 9.75 3.48
C ALA A 51 -9.74 10.94 2.53
N ASN A 52 -8.57 11.06 1.88
CA ASN A 52 -8.37 12.05 0.82
C ASN A 52 -9.28 11.75 -0.40
N ALA A 53 -9.37 12.71 -1.33
CA ALA A 53 -10.30 12.63 -2.46
C ALA A 53 -10.13 11.38 -3.32
N ASP A 54 -8.91 10.91 -3.53
CA ASP A 54 -8.64 9.74 -4.37
C ASP A 54 -8.92 8.43 -3.62
N LEU A 55 -8.53 8.34 -2.35
CA LEU A 55 -8.88 7.21 -1.50
C LEU A 55 -10.40 7.07 -1.39
N ARG A 56 -11.12 8.18 -1.18
CA ARG A 56 -12.59 8.21 -1.16
C ARG A 56 -13.20 7.66 -2.45
N LYS A 57 -12.66 8.03 -3.62
CA LYS A 57 -13.13 7.48 -4.91
C LYS A 57 -12.93 5.97 -4.98
N GLN A 58 -11.83 5.43 -4.46
CA GLN A 58 -11.61 3.98 -4.46
C GLN A 58 -12.63 3.23 -3.59
N TYR A 59 -12.96 3.74 -2.41
CA TYR A 59 -14.05 3.17 -1.59
C TYR A 59 -15.41 3.23 -2.31
N LEU A 60 -15.72 4.37 -2.95
CA LEU A 60 -16.97 4.52 -3.70
C LEU A 60 -17.04 3.59 -4.92
N LEU A 61 -15.90 3.34 -5.58
CA LEU A 61 -15.80 2.42 -6.70
C LEU A 61 -16.18 1.00 -6.27
N GLU A 62 -15.55 0.50 -5.21
CA GLU A 62 -15.77 -0.85 -4.68
C GLU A 62 -17.22 -1.05 -4.20
N ASN A 63 -17.80 -0.05 -3.54
CA ASN A 63 -19.20 -0.06 -3.15
C ASN A 63 -20.15 -0.07 -4.36
N ALA A 64 -19.82 0.67 -5.43
CA ALA A 64 -20.62 0.68 -6.66
C ALA A 64 -20.53 -0.66 -7.42
N ILE A 65 -19.35 -1.31 -7.44
CA ILE A 65 -19.20 -2.66 -7.99
C ILE A 65 -20.06 -3.65 -7.23
N ALA A 66 -19.99 -3.63 -5.89
CA ALA A 66 -20.79 -4.52 -5.05
C ALA A 66 -22.29 -4.37 -5.27
N ALA A 67 -22.78 -3.11 -5.35
CA ALA A 67 -24.18 -2.83 -5.64
C ALA A 67 -24.60 -3.33 -7.03
N CYS A 68 -23.74 -3.19 -8.04
CA CYS A 68 -24.01 -3.70 -9.38
C CYS A 68 -24.04 -5.24 -9.41
N MET A 69 -23.06 -5.90 -8.80
CA MET A 69 -23.00 -7.36 -8.76
C MET A 69 -24.21 -7.96 -8.04
N LYS A 70 -24.64 -7.34 -6.94
CA LYS A 70 -25.87 -7.72 -6.24
C LYS A 70 -27.10 -7.64 -7.15
N LYS A 71 -27.22 -6.59 -7.98
CA LYS A 71 -28.31 -6.46 -8.97
C LYS A 71 -28.25 -7.53 -10.06
N GLN A 72 -27.04 -7.98 -10.41
CA GLN A 72 -26.82 -9.08 -11.35
C GLN A 72 -27.04 -10.47 -10.72
N GLY A 73 -27.42 -10.53 -9.44
CA GLY A 73 -27.68 -11.78 -8.72
C GLY A 73 -26.42 -12.46 -8.16
N PHE A 74 -25.29 -11.76 -8.14
CA PHE A 74 -24.03 -12.29 -7.60
C PHE A 74 -23.67 -11.66 -6.26
N THR A 75 -23.12 -12.47 -5.35
CA THR A 75 -22.44 -11.94 -4.16
C THR A 75 -21.11 -11.34 -4.56
N TYR A 76 -20.82 -10.14 -4.05
CA TYR A 76 -19.53 -9.49 -4.20
C TYR A 76 -19.17 -8.79 -2.89
N THR A 77 -18.04 -9.16 -2.32
CA THR A 77 -17.42 -8.51 -1.16
C THR A 77 -16.51 -7.40 -1.68
N PRO A 78 -16.83 -6.12 -1.40
CA PRO A 78 -15.95 -5.01 -1.74
C PRO A 78 -14.53 -5.20 -1.16
N VAL A 79 -13.52 -4.76 -1.90
CA VAL A 79 -12.13 -4.79 -1.44
C VAL A 79 -11.78 -3.43 -0.82
N ALA A 80 -11.45 -3.39 0.47
CA ALA A 80 -10.98 -2.15 1.08
C ALA A 80 -9.68 -1.70 0.40
N PRO A 81 -9.59 -0.45 -0.08
CA PRO A 81 -8.35 0.09 -0.60
C PRO A 81 -7.22 0.00 0.43
N GLU A 82 -6.03 -0.39 -0.01
CA GLU A 82 -4.85 -0.32 0.85
C GLU A 82 -4.51 1.14 1.12
N ASP A 83 -4.19 1.45 2.39
CA ASP A 83 -3.61 2.74 2.74
C ASP A 83 -2.25 2.87 2.02
N PRO A 84 -2.03 3.90 1.19
CA PRO A 84 -0.74 4.12 0.55
C PRO A 84 0.42 4.11 1.56
N ALA A 85 0.23 4.68 2.76
CA ALA A 85 1.27 4.69 3.79
C ALA A 85 1.64 3.26 4.27
N ALA A 86 0.67 2.34 4.29
CA ALA A 86 0.91 0.94 4.58
C ALA A 86 1.72 0.26 3.47
N SER A 87 1.45 0.60 2.20
CA SER A 87 2.18 0.04 1.05
C SER A 87 3.66 0.49 1.00
N TRP A 88 4.00 1.68 1.54
CA TRP A 88 5.37 2.21 1.62
C TRP A 88 6.05 1.98 2.98
N ALA A 89 5.40 1.28 3.90
CA ALA A 89 5.85 1.17 5.29
C ALA A 89 7.20 0.45 5.42
N THR A 90 7.54 -0.42 4.47
CA THR A 90 8.83 -1.14 4.38
C THR A 90 9.88 -0.44 3.51
N ASP A 91 9.53 0.67 2.85
CA ASP A 91 10.45 1.48 2.03
C ASP A 91 11.07 2.66 2.82
N GLY A 92 10.68 2.78 4.10
CA GLY A 92 11.26 3.71 5.06
C GLY A 92 10.35 4.85 5.49
N ALA A 93 9.05 4.81 5.13
CA ALA A 93 8.05 5.74 5.66
C ALA A 93 7.92 5.60 7.19
N ASP A 94 7.89 4.36 7.69
CA ASP A 94 8.14 4.03 9.08
C ASP A 94 9.55 3.45 9.21
N TYR A 95 10.46 4.24 9.77
CA TYR A 95 11.85 3.85 9.95
C TYR A 95 12.02 2.65 10.89
N ALA A 96 11.24 2.56 11.98
CA ALA A 96 11.38 1.49 12.95
C ALA A 96 10.87 0.16 12.39
N LEU A 97 9.74 0.20 11.69
CA LEU A 97 9.20 -0.95 10.99
C LEU A 97 10.11 -1.40 9.85
N THR A 98 10.57 -0.46 9.01
CA THR A 98 11.51 -0.75 7.91
C THR A 98 12.82 -1.34 8.44
N LYS A 99 13.34 -0.83 9.58
CA LYS A 99 14.53 -1.39 10.22
C LYS A 99 14.33 -2.86 10.61
N LYS A 100 13.23 -3.18 11.31
CA LYS A 100 12.92 -4.56 11.69
C LYS A 100 12.80 -5.47 10.47
N TYR A 101 12.14 -4.98 9.43
CA TYR A 101 11.98 -5.70 8.17
C TYR A 101 13.33 -5.98 7.50
N ARG A 102 14.15 -4.95 7.27
CA ARG A 102 15.45 -5.07 6.59
C ARG A 102 16.47 -5.89 7.38
N GLN A 103 16.39 -5.89 8.72
CA GLN A 103 17.22 -6.75 9.58
C GLN A 103 16.98 -8.25 9.35
N LYS A 104 15.79 -8.64 8.89
CA LYS A 104 15.44 -10.05 8.64
C LYS A 104 15.46 -10.42 7.15
N TYR A 105 15.00 -9.52 6.30
CA TYR A 105 14.74 -9.81 4.89
C TYR A 105 15.61 -9.03 3.91
N GLY A 106 16.43 -8.08 4.37
CA GLY A 106 17.19 -7.18 3.48
C GLY A 106 16.26 -6.35 2.60
N PHE A 107 16.57 -6.24 1.31
CA PHE A 107 15.64 -5.70 0.31
C PHE A 107 14.58 -6.72 -0.14
N GLY A 108 14.65 -7.95 0.36
CA GLY A 108 13.70 -9.03 0.06
C GLY A 108 14.14 -9.95 -1.09
N ILE A 109 15.29 -9.69 -1.71
CA ILE A 109 15.75 -10.36 -2.95
C ILE A 109 15.92 -11.86 -2.76
N PHE A 110 16.45 -12.28 -1.61
CA PHE A 110 16.73 -13.70 -1.30
C PHE A 110 15.82 -14.27 -0.22
N SER A 111 15.06 -13.42 0.47
CA SER A 111 14.28 -13.76 1.66
C SER A 111 13.27 -14.90 1.44
N GLY A 112 12.55 -14.90 0.31
CA GLY A 112 11.59 -15.94 -0.02
C GLY A 112 12.19 -17.34 -0.23
N ILE A 113 13.48 -17.42 -0.59
CA ILE A 113 14.21 -18.68 -0.74
C ILE A 113 14.67 -19.21 0.61
N VAL A 114 15.15 -18.31 1.49
CA VAL A 114 15.66 -18.67 2.82
C VAL A 114 14.53 -19.01 3.79
N TYR A 115 13.40 -18.28 3.67
CA TYR A 115 12.21 -18.41 4.52
C TYR A 115 10.95 -18.77 3.71
N PRO A 116 10.90 -19.96 3.08
CA PRO A 116 9.83 -20.29 2.13
C PRO A 116 8.44 -20.37 2.75
N ASN A 117 8.33 -20.63 4.05
CA ASN A 117 7.04 -20.75 4.76
C ASN A 117 6.64 -19.47 5.51
N ASP A 118 7.47 -18.43 5.50
CA ASP A 118 7.21 -17.19 6.22
C ASP A 118 6.31 -16.27 5.39
N ALA A 119 5.08 -16.03 5.85
CA ALA A 119 4.10 -15.20 5.15
C ALA A 119 4.54 -13.74 4.98
N SER A 120 5.49 -13.26 5.79
CA SER A 120 6.02 -11.90 5.72
C SER A 120 7.26 -11.77 4.82
N ALA A 121 7.82 -12.87 4.34
CA ALA A 121 8.99 -12.86 3.46
C ALA A 121 8.55 -12.65 1.99
N PRO A 122 9.00 -11.59 1.30
CA PRO A 122 8.71 -11.39 -0.11
C PRO A 122 9.08 -12.59 -0.97
N GLY A 123 8.17 -12.96 -1.86
CA GLY A 123 8.39 -14.05 -2.80
C GLY A 123 8.40 -15.45 -2.17
N SER A 124 8.13 -15.60 -0.86
CA SER A 124 8.02 -16.91 -0.22
C SER A 124 6.74 -17.66 -0.65
N ALA A 125 6.72 -18.98 -0.48
CA ALA A 125 5.49 -19.76 -0.66
C ALA A 125 4.43 -19.41 0.39
N GLY A 126 4.85 -19.06 1.61
CA GLY A 126 3.97 -18.55 2.67
C GLY A 126 3.21 -17.29 2.24
N ALA A 127 3.91 -16.30 1.68
CA ALA A 127 3.31 -15.06 1.21
C ALA A 127 2.31 -15.32 0.06
N ARG A 128 2.60 -16.30 -0.80
CA ARG A 128 1.72 -16.66 -1.94
C ARG A 128 0.43 -17.37 -1.54
N LYS A 129 0.44 -18.15 -0.45
CA LYS A 129 -0.76 -18.85 0.04
C LYS A 129 -1.91 -17.89 0.34
N ASP A 130 -1.59 -16.65 0.67
CA ASP A 130 -2.56 -15.61 0.97
C ASP A 130 -2.73 -14.59 -0.17
N SER A 131 -1.70 -14.34 -0.99
CA SER A 131 -1.78 -13.36 -2.09
C SER A 131 -2.75 -13.73 -3.22
N GLY A 132 -3.17 -15.00 -3.32
CA GLY A 132 -4.16 -15.45 -4.29
C GLY A 132 -5.62 -15.38 -3.80
N LYS A 133 -5.84 -15.13 -2.51
CA LYS A 133 -7.19 -15.14 -1.92
C LYS A 133 -7.77 -13.73 -1.97
N THR A 134 -8.44 -13.40 -3.08
CA THR A 134 -9.29 -12.21 -3.11
C THR A 134 -10.47 -12.41 -2.13
N PRO A 135 -11.08 -11.33 -1.59
CA PRO A 135 -12.28 -11.45 -0.76
C PRO A 135 -13.43 -12.21 -1.42
N ASN A 136 -13.41 -12.36 -2.74
CA ASN A 136 -14.42 -13.04 -3.55
C ASN A 136 -14.02 -14.46 -3.98
N ALA A 137 -12.79 -14.91 -3.74
CA ALA A 137 -12.29 -16.20 -4.22
C ALA A 137 -13.15 -17.38 -3.75
N ALA A 138 -13.46 -17.43 -2.44
CA ALA A 138 -14.27 -18.49 -1.87
C ALA A 138 -15.68 -18.54 -2.47
N TYR A 139 -16.32 -17.38 -2.68
CA TYR A 139 -17.63 -17.33 -3.33
C TYR A 139 -17.54 -17.81 -4.78
N VAL A 140 -16.56 -17.32 -5.55
CA VAL A 140 -16.37 -17.73 -6.95
C VAL A 140 -16.10 -19.23 -7.06
N GLU A 141 -15.39 -19.84 -6.12
CA GLU A 141 -15.14 -21.28 -6.11
C GLU A 141 -16.43 -22.12 -5.98
N THR A 142 -17.46 -21.61 -5.29
CA THR A 142 -18.77 -22.29 -5.18
C THR A 142 -19.58 -22.31 -6.47
N LEU A 143 -19.21 -21.50 -7.46
CA LEU A 143 -19.94 -21.36 -8.71
C LEU A 143 -19.60 -22.49 -9.71
N THR A 144 -20.60 -22.94 -10.48
CA THR A 144 -20.38 -23.81 -11.63
C THR A 144 -19.60 -23.10 -12.75
N PRO A 145 -19.03 -23.81 -13.73
CA PRO A 145 -18.31 -23.18 -14.84
C PRO A 145 -19.12 -22.10 -15.59
N ASP A 146 -20.41 -22.36 -15.83
CA ASP A 146 -21.29 -21.40 -16.51
C ASP A 146 -21.62 -20.19 -15.63
N GLN A 147 -21.79 -20.41 -14.33
CA GLN A 147 -21.98 -19.34 -13.35
C GLN A 147 -20.72 -18.49 -13.20
N LYS A 148 -19.52 -19.09 -13.21
CA LYS A 148 -18.24 -18.36 -13.21
C LYS A 148 -18.11 -17.47 -14.45
N THR A 149 -18.47 -18.01 -15.62
CA THR A 149 -18.47 -17.25 -16.88
C THR A 149 -19.43 -16.06 -16.79
N SER A 150 -20.64 -16.27 -16.27
CA SER A 150 -21.63 -15.22 -16.07
C SER A 150 -21.19 -14.18 -15.03
N TYR A 151 -20.58 -14.62 -13.92
CA TYR A 151 -20.01 -13.77 -12.89
C TYR A 151 -18.91 -12.87 -13.45
N ASN A 152 -17.96 -13.42 -14.20
CA ASN A 152 -16.85 -12.66 -14.79
C ASN A 152 -17.36 -11.66 -15.83
N LYS A 153 -18.35 -12.05 -16.65
CA LYS A 153 -19.00 -11.15 -17.59
C LYS A 153 -19.74 -10.01 -16.89
N ALA A 154 -20.44 -10.30 -15.79
CA ALA A 154 -21.14 -9.30 -14.99
C ALA A 154 -20.15 -8.34 -14.30
N LEU A 155 -19.08 -8.86 -13.71
CA LEU A 155 -18.02 -8.06 -13.08
C LEU A 155 -17.37 -7.14 -14.12
N GLY A 156 -17.10 -7.69 -15.31
CA GLY A 156 -16.43 -6.99 -16.39
C GLY A 156 -14.90 -7.11 -16.31
N THR A 157 -14.25 -6.51 -17.29
CA THR A 157 -12.81 -6.56 -17.48
C THR A 157 -12.23 -5.16 -17.64
N PRO A 158 -10.93 -4.98 -17.31
CA PRO A 158 -10.21 -3.79 -17.69
C PRO A 158 -10.15 -3.66 -19.23
N PRO A 159 -9.95 -2.43 -19.74
CA PRO A 159 -9.74 -2.20 -21.16
C PRO A 159 -8.51 -2.98 -21.66
N ASP A 160 -8.65 -3.65 -22.81
CA ASP A 160 -7.51 -4.26 -23.49
C ASP A 160 -6.90 -3.28 -24.49
N PRO A 161 -5.68 -2.76 -24.24
CA PRO A 161 -5.03 -1.83 -25.16
C PRO A 161 -4.73 -2.46 -26.53
N LYS A 162 -4.68 -3.80 -26.65
CA LYS A 162 -4.43 -4.49 -27.93
C LYS A 162 -5.64 -4.53 -28.85
N THR A 163 -6.86 -4.44 -28.30
CA THR A 163 -8.11 -4.45 -29.08
C THR A 163 -8.61 -3.03 -29.39
N GLY A 164 -7.95 -2.00 -28.88
CA GLY A 164 -8.39 -0.61 -28.99
C GLY A 164 -9.54 -0.26 -28.05
N GLU A 165 -9.92 -1.15 -27.13
CA GLU A 165 -10.94 -0.89 -26.12
C GLU A 165 -10.41 0.08 -25.07
N LYS A 166 -11.11 1.21 -24.90
CA LYS A 166 -10.65 2.32 -24.02
C LYS A 166 -11.32 2.35 -22.65
N ASN A 167 -12.36 1.53 -22.48
CA ASN A 167 -13.24 1.56 -21.31
C ASN A 167 -13.30 0.20 -20.63
N TRP A 168 -13.55 0.25 -19.34
CA TRP A 168 -13.87 -0.93 -18.55
C TRP A 168 -15.29 -1.41 -18.91
N THR A 169 -15.52 -2.72 -18.82
CA THR A 169 -16.83 -3.33 -19.11
C THR A 169 -17.56 -3.74 -17.83
N GLY A 170 -18.83 -4.19 -17.94
CA GLY A 170 -19.60 -4.74 -16.83
C GLY A 170 -19.79 -3.79 -15.65
N CYS A 171 -19.88 -4.36 -14.45
CA CYS A 171 -20.03 -3.63 -13.20
C CYS A 171 -18.82 -2.75 -12.89
N GLN A 172 -17.61 -3.17 -13.24
CA GLN A 172 -16.41 -2.34 -13.14
C GLN A 172 -16.52 -1.09 -14.02
N GLY A 173 -17.00 -1.22 -15.25
CA GLY A 173 -17.24 -0.11 -16.17
C GLY A 173 -18.28 0.88 -15.66
N GLY A 174 -19.43 0.38 -15.21
CA GLY A 174 -20.50 1.20 -14.65
C GLY A 174 -20.07 1.97 -13.40
N ALA A 175 -19.41 1.27 -12.46
CA ALA A 175 -18.87 1.87 -11.25
C ALA A 175 -17.79 2.92 -11.58
N ASN A 176 -16.87 2.59 -12.49
CA ASN A 176 -15.82 3.49 -12.91
C ASN A 176 -16.38 4.79 -13.52
N LYS A 177 -17.38 4.68 -14.41
CA LYS A 177 -18.04 5.86 -15.00
C LYS A 177 -18.79 6.69 -13.94
N SER A 178 -19.42 6.04 -12.97
CA SER A 178 -20.14 6.73 -11.90
C SER A 178 -19.22 7.52 -10.97
N VAL A 179 -18.02 7.01 -10.69
CA VAL A 179 -17.08 7.61 -9.73
C VAL A 179 -16.13 8.60 -10.41
N TYR A 180 -15.61 8.26 -11.58
CA TYR A 180 -14.58 9.02 -12.28
C TYR A 180 -15.10 9.83 -13.48
N GLY A 181 -16.40 9.74 -13.79
CA GLY A 181 -17.03 10.47 -14.89
C GLY A 181 -16.77 9.83 -16.27
N SER A 182 -16.90 10.66 -17.32
CA SER A 182 -16.82 10.21 -18.72
C SER A 182 -15.40 10.08 -19.27
N ALA A 183 -14.38 10.46 -18.51
CA ALA A 183 -12.99 10.28 -18.93
C ALA A 183 -12.68 8.79 -19.06
N SER A 184 -12.18 8.39 -20.24
CA SER A 184 -11.72 7.03 -20.50
C SER A 184 -10.61 6.63 -19.52
N ALA A 185 -10.36 5.33 -19.40
CA ALA A 185 -9.23 4.84 -18.60
C ALA A 185 -7.89 5.41 -19.11
N GLN A 186 -7.77 5.56 -20.43
CA GLN A 186 -6.59 6.13 -21.08
C GLN A 186 -6.39 7.60 -20.73
N GLU A 187 -7.42 8.44 -20.85
CA GLU A 187 -7.34 9.87 -20.51
C GLU A 187 -6.96 10.07 -19.05
N ARG A 188 -7.56 9.30 -18.13
CA ARG A 188 -7.20 9.33 -16.71
C ARG A 188 -5.77 8.88 -16.47
N SER A 189 -5.31 7.86 -17.19
CA SER A 189 -3.91 7.42 -17.12
C SER A 189 -2.96 8.55 -17.54
N THR A 190 -3.27 9.29 -18.61
CA THR A 190 -2.46 10.43 -19.07
C THR A 190 -2.47 11.58 -18.06
N THR A 191 -3.64 11.93 -17.52
CA THR A 191 -3.74 12.96 -16.47
C THR A 191 -2.95 12.55 -15.23
N THR A 192 -3.09 11.29 -14.80
CA THR A 192 -2.36 10.73 -13.66
C THR A 192 -0.85 10.78 -13.91
N ALA A 193 -0.38 10.36 -15.10
CA ALA A 193 1.04 10.46 -15.47
C ALA A 193 1.57 11.89 -15.42
N SER A 194 0.79 12.86 -15.92
CA SER A 194 1.15 14.28 -15.89
C SER A 194 1.23 14.82 -14.44
N GLN A 195 0.27 14.44 -13.60
CA GLN A 195 0.28 14.78 -12.18
C GLN A 195 1.47 14.15 -11.45
N ASN A 196 1.79 12.89 -11.73
CA ASN A 196 2.95 12.21 -11.16
C ASN A 196 4.26 12.87 -11.58
N GLN A 197 4.35 13.31 -12.83
CA GLN A 197 5.50 14.06 -13.31
C GLN A 197 5.63 15.41 -12.58
N ALA A 198 4.54 16.15 -12.42
CA ALA A 198 4.55 17.41 -11.67
C ALA A 198 4.92 17.20 -10.18
N ASN A 199 4.36 16.17 -9.54
CA ASN A 199 4.70 15.79 -8.16
C ASN A 199 6.18 15.41 -8.04
N ALA A 200 6.71 14.64 -9.00
CA ALA A 200 8.11 14.27 -9.03
C ALA A 200 9.03 15.48 -9.20
N GLN A 201 8.67 16.40 -10.10
CA GLN A 201 9.40 17.66 -10.29
C GLN A 201 9.39 18.51 -9.02
N ALA A 202 8.27 18.60 -8.31
CA ALA A 202 8.18 19.34 -7.06
C ALA A 202 9.08 18.72 -5.96
N LEU A 203 9.10 17.39 -5.84
CA LEU A 203 9.98 16.69 -4.90
C LEU A 203 11.46 16.83 -5.27
N ASN A 204 11.79 16.76 -6.56
CA ASN A 204 13.15 16.87 -7.07
C ASN A 204 13.69 18.30 -7.04
N GLY A 205 12.82 19.30 -7.09
CA GLY A 205 13.16 20.72 -6.99
C GLY A 205 13.21 21.25 -5.56
N ASP A 206 12.77 20.49 -4.55
CA ASP A 206 12.78 20.93 -3.14
C ASP A 206 14.22 21.03 -2.63
N PRO A 207 14.71 22.24 -2.26
CA PRO A 207 16.12 22.44 -1.88
C PRO A 207 16.54 21.61 -0.67
N LYS A 208 15.63 21.37 0.28
CA LYS A 208 15.90 20.56 1.47
C LYS A 208 16.04 19.09 1.10
N LEU A 209 15.16 18.58 0.24
CA LEU A 209 15.26 17.19 -0.23
C LEU A 209 16.51 16.96 -1.07
N VAL A 210 16.88 17.91 -1.93
CA VAL A 210 18.12 17.85 -2.72
C VAL A 210 19.35 17.80 -1.82
N ALA A 211 19.45 18.69 -0.83
CA ALA A 211 20.58 18.71 0.11
C ALA A 211 20.68 17.41 0.94
N LEU A 212 19.54 16.88 1.39
CA LEU A 212 19.49 15.60 2.10
C LEU A 212 19.83 14.42 1.20
N ALA A 213 19.42 14.43 -0.07
CA ALA A 213 19.79 13.42 -1.05
C ALA A 213 21.31 13.43 -1.32
N GLN A 214 21.95 14.60 -1.39
CA GLN A 214 23.41 14.70 -1.50
C GLN A 214 24.13 14.16 -0.27
N SER A 215 23.60 14.42 0.93
CA SER A 215 24.14 13.89 2.19
C SER A 215 24.01 12.37 2.26
N TYR A 216 22.85 11.85 1.87
CA TYR A 216 22.60 10.41 1.74
C TYR A 216 23.58 9.77 0.75
N ALA A 217 23.72 10.32 -0.46
CA ALA A 217 24.66 9.84 -1.46
C ALA A 217 26.11 9.85 -0.96
N SER A 218 26.51 10.89 -0.23
CA SER A 218 27.85 10.99 0.37
C SER A 218 28.10 9.91 1.42
N CYS A 219 27.10 9.60 2.24
CA CYS A 219 27.16 8.49 3.19
C CYS A 219 27.30 7.14 2.46
N LEU A 220 26.47 6.87 1.46
CA LEU A 220 26.55 5.64 0.66
C LEU A 220 27.94 5.44 0.04
N ARG A 221 28.53 6.49 -0.53
CA ARG A 221 29.90 6.42 -1.10
C ARG A 221 30.96 6.08 -0.06
N LYS A 222 30.83 6.58 1.17
CA LYS A 222 31.75 6.25 2.28
C LYS A 222 31.64 4.78 2.69
N GLU A 223 30.44 4.21 2.59
CA GLU A 223 30.16 2.78 2.80
C GLU A 223 30.56 1.92 1.58
N GLY A 224 31.11 2.51 0.51
CA GLY A 224 31.51 1.81 -0.71
C GLY A 224 30.36 1.50 -1.67
N VAL A 225 29.16 2.05 -1.45
CA VAL A 225 28.00 1.86 -2.32
C VAL A 225 28.01 2.86 -3.48
N SER A 226 27.87 2.35 -4.70
CA SER A 226 27.82 3.18 -5.91
C SER A 226 26.52 3.97 -6.01
N VAL A 227 26.62 5.27 -6.27
CA VAL A 227 25.45 6.17 -6.38
C VAL A 227 25.20 6.51 -7.85
N THR A 228 24.10 6.01 -8.42
CA THR A 228 23.71 6.30 -9.81
C THR A 228 22.75 7.48 -9.97
N THR A 229 22.13 7.95 -8.88
CA THR A 229 21.28 9.14 -8.91
C THR A 229 21.27 9.84 -7.55
N THR A 230 21.10 11.16 -7.58
CA THR A 230 20.86 11.99 -6.39
C THR A 230 19.51 12.71 -6.45
N GLN A 231 18.67 12.36 -7.43
CA GLN A 231 17.30 12.86 -7.52
C GLN A 231 16.50 12.35 -6.31
N PRO A 232 15.83 13.23 -5.54
CA PRO A 232 14.98 12.83 -4.41
C PRO A 232 14.02 11.68 -4.73
N THR A 233 13.36 11.67 -5.90
CA THR A 233 12.43 10.59 -6.27
C THR A 233 13.12 9.28 -6.67
N GLY A 234 14.44 9.26 -6.83
CA GLY A 234 15.18 8.07 -7.26
C GLY A 234 16.14 7.50 -6.23
N ILE A 235 16.71 8.33 -5.34
CA ILE A 235 17.80 7.91 -4.46
C ILE A 235 17.36 6.85 -3.43
N GLY A 236 16.10 6.86 -2.99
CA GLY A 236 15.56 5.92 -2.00
C GLY A 236 15.47 4.46 -2.47
N ASP A 237 15.34 4.25 -3.78
CA ASP A 237 15.21 2.93 -4.42
C ASP A 237 16.48 2.49 -5.15
N MET A 238 17.39 3.42 -5.39
CA MET A 238 18.56 3.22 -6.24
C MET A 238 19.39 2.00 -5.79
N VAL A 239 19.69 1.87 -4.49
CA VAL A 239 20.51 0.77 -3.97
C VAL A 239 19.78 -0.58 -4.12
N ARG A 240 18.48 -0.61 -3.82
CA ARG A 240 17.63 -1.79 -4.01
C ARG A 240 17.63 -2.24 -5.47
N LEU A 241 17.43 -1.31 -6.40
CA LEU A 241 17.38 -1.60 -7.83
C LEU A 241 18.74 -2.06 -8.37
N GLN A 242 19.85 -1.51 -7.88
CA GLN A 242 21.18 -2.01 -8.20
C GLN A 242 21.39 -3.44 -7.68
N ALA A 243 21.07 -3.69 -6.40
CA ALA A 243 21.17 -5.02 -5.80
C ALA A 243 20.34 -6.06 -6.56
N LEU A 244 19.12 -5.69 -6.98
CA LEU A 244 18.26 -6.54 -7.79
C LEU A 244 18.86 -6.85 -9.16
N ARG A 245 19.44 -5.87 -9.85
CA ARG A 245 20.09 -6.07 -11.16
C ARG A 245 21.37 -6.91 -11.08
N SER A 246 22.07 -6.85 -9.95
CA SER A 246 23.27 -7.65 -9.70
C SER A 246 22.97 -9.04 -9.12
N ALA A 247 21.71 -9.34 -8.83
CA ALA A 247 21.33 -10.64 -8.28
C ALA A 247 21.47 -11.75 -9.34
N PRO A 248 21.96 -12.95 -8.95
CA PRO A 248 22.05 -14.07 -9.87
C PRO A 248 20.66 -14.53 -10.34
N ALA A 249 20.62 -15.18 -11.51
CA ALA A 249 19.39 -15.82 -12.01
C ALA A 249 18.79 -16.77 -10.97
N GLY A 250 17.47 -16.74 -10.81
CA GLY A 250 16.77 -17.52 -9.78
C GLY A 250 16.71 -16.87 -8.40
N ALA A 251 17.24 -15.65 -8.23
CA ALA A 251 16.93 -14.76 -7.11
C ALA A 251 15.48 -14.24 -7.21
N GLY A 252 14.84 -13.95 -6.07
CA GLY A 252 13.44 -13.49 -5.98
C GLY A 252 12.45 -14.54 -5.49
N GLY A 253 12.89 -15.78 -5.21
CA GLY A 253 12.02 -16.84 -4.68
C GLY A 253 10.99 -17.41 -5.66
N VAL A 254 10.75 -16.74 -6.79
CA VAL A 254 10.00 -17.25 -7.94
C VAL A 254 10.97 -17.87 -8.94
N SER A 255 10.71 -19.13 -9.33
CA SER A 255 11.37 -19.69 -10.50
C SER A 255 11.03 -18.83 -11.72
N PRO A 256 12.02 -18.27 -12.44
CA PRO A 256 11.73 -17.58 -13.68
C PRO A 256 11.07 -18.57 -14.65
N VAL A 257 9.93 -18.21 -15.23
CA VAL A 257 9.33 -19.00 -16.31
C VAL A 257 10.13 -18.67 -17.57
N GLY A 258 10.85 -19.65 -18.11
CA GLY A 258 11.55 -19.52 -19.37
C GLY A 258 10.56 -19.30 -20.52
N GLY A 259 11.04 -18.71 -21.63
CA GLY A 259 10.23 -18.53 -22.84
C GLY A 259 9.75 -19.84 -23.49
N ASP A 260 10.24 -20.98 -23.01
CA ASP A 260 9.87 -22.36 -23.36
C ASP A 260 8.83 -22.98 -22.40
N GLY A 261 8.36 -22.22 -21.39
CA GLY A 261 7.43 -22.71 -20.37
C GLY A 261 8.08 -23.53 -19.25
N ASN A 262 9.40 -23.73 -19.25
CA ASN A 262 10.10 -24.42 -18.17
C ASN A 262 10.41 -23.45 -17.02
N THR A 263 10.15 -23.88 -15.79
CA THR A 263 10.58 -23.15 -14.60
C THR A 263 12.10 -23.26 -14.45
N GLY A 264 12.81 -22.14 -14.61
CA GLY A 264 14.23 -22.04 -14.29
C GLY A 264 14.50 -22.45 -12.84
N LYS A 265 15.66 -23.05 -12.59
CA LYS A 265 16.03 -23.53 -11.25
C LYS A 265 16.26 -22.33 -10.33
N SER A 266 15.46 -22.21 -9.27
CA SER A 266 15.70 -21.23 -8.20
C SER A 266 16.99 -21.57 -7.46
N LEU A 267 17.64 -20.57 -6.87
CA LEU A 267 18.80 -20.78 -5.99
C LEU A 267 18.44 -21.72 -4.84
N SER A 268 19.41 -22.54 -4.41
CA SER A 268 19.22 -23.34 -3.21
C SER A 268 19.20 -22.43 -1.97
N LYS A 269 18.55 -22.87 -0.89
CA LYS A 269 18.61 -22.16 0.41
C LYS A 269 20.05 -21.96 0.89
N LYS A 270 20.93 -22.94 0.64
CA LYS A 270 22.34 -22.88 1.03
C LYS A 270 23.07 -21.76 0.31
N ASP A 271 22.80 -21.56 -0.98
CA ASP A 271 23.45 -20.51 -1.79
C ASP A 271 22.80 -19.14 -1.58
N ALA A 272 21.50 -19.10 -1.30
CA ALA A 272 20.78 -17.86 -1.04
C ALA A 272 21.08 -17.25 0.34
N LEU A 273 21.43 -18.06 1.34
CA LEU A 273 21.70 -17.57 2.71
C LEU A 273 22.86 -16.55 2.78
N PRO A 274 24.06 -16.81 2.25
CA PRO A 274 25.14 -15.81 2.27
C PRO A 274 24.81 -14.56 1.44
N LEU A 275 23.99 -14.69 0.39
CA LEU A 275 23.52 -13.55 -0.40
C LEU A 275 22.50 -12.72 0.38
N LEU A 276 21.62 -13.36 1.14
CA LEU A 276 20.71 -12.67 2.06
C LEU A 276 21.47 -11.89 3.13
N THR A 277 22.55 -12.44 3.70
CA THR A 277 23.38 -11.70 4.66
C THR A 277 23.93 -10.40 4.07
N LYS A 278 24.47 -10.47 2.85
CA LYS A 278 24.97 -9.27 2.13
C LYS A 278 23.84 -8.30 1.79
N ASP A 279 22.68 -8.81 1.40
CA ASP A 279 21.47 -7.99 1.13
C ASP A 279 21.00 -7.27 2.40
N ILE A 280 21.01 -7.93 3.56
CA ILE A 280 20.70 -7.33 4.86
C ILE A 280 21.69 -6.22 5.20
N GLU A 281 23.00 -6.47 5.07
CA GLU A 281 24.04 -5.48 5.34
C GLU A 281 23.85 -4.22 4.47
N LEU A 282 23.70 -4.41 3.15
CA LEU A 282 23.50 -3.33 2.20
C LEU A 282 22.19 -2.57 2.45
N ALA A 283 21.08 -3.28 2.69
CA ALA A 283 19.78 -2.67 2.99
C ALA A 283 19.80 -1.87 4.29
N MET A 284 20.58 -2.31 5.28
CA MET A 284 20.78 -1.61 6.54
C MET A 284 21.64 -0.36 6.37
N GLN A 285 22.74 -0.42 5.62
CA GLN A 285 23.54 0.76 5.26
C GLN A 285 22.69 1.81 4.52
N ASP A 286 21.92 1.35 3.53
CA ASP A 286 20.98 2.19 2.78
C ASP A 286 19.97 2.90 3.68
N LEU A 287 19.37 2.17 4.63
CA LEU A 287 18.40 2.71 5.58
C LEU A 287 19.04 3.74 6.51
N GLN A 288 20.25 3.46 7.01
CA GLN A 288 20.96 4.37 7.91
C GLN A 288 21.36 5.66 7.21
N CYS A 289 22.03 5.55 6.05
CA CYS A 289 22.47 6.71 5.28
C CYS A 289 21.29 7.59 4.83
N GLY A 290 20.15 6.98 4.49
CA GLY A 290 18.96 7.72 4.05
C GLY A 290 18.01 8.17 5.16
N LYS A 291 18.33 7.97 6.44
CA LYS A 291 17.40 8.21 7.56
C LYS A 291 16.82 9.63 7.57
N ALA A 292 17.67 10.66 7.49
CA ALA A 292 17.23 12.05 7.51
C ALA A 292 16.47 12.43 6.23
N PHE A 293 16.91 11.92 5.08
CA PHE A 293 16.22 12.09 3.80
C PHE A 293 14.80 11.54 3.85
N ARG A 294 14.62 10.27 4.23
CA ARG A 294 13.32 9.60 4.29
C ARG A 294 12.33 10.30 5.24
N ALA A 295 12.82 10.73 6.41
CA ALA A 295 12.02 11.51 7.36
C ALA A 295 11.49 12.83 6.78
N ALA A 296 12.23 13.46 5.85
CA ALA A 296 11.77 14.67 5.16
C ALA A 296 10.95 14.37 3.89
N TYR A 297 11.27 13.28 3.20
CA TYR A 297 10.69 12.89 1.92
C TYR A 297 9.27 12.35 2.06
N PHE A 298 9.05 11.33 2.90
CA PHE A 298 7.77 10.63 2.97
C PHE A 298 6.58 11.53 3.37
N PRO A 299 6.69 12.48 4.32
CA PRO A 299 5.60 13.39 4.62
C PRO A 299 5.19 14.31 3.45
N LYS A 300 6.11 14.57 2.50
CA LYS A 300 5.84 15.34 1.28
C LYS A 300 5.29 14.42 0.19
N PHE A 301 5.93 13.28 -0.03
CA PHE A 301 5.50 12.27 -0.98
C PHE A 301 4.07 11.77 -0.71
N LEU A 302 3.71 11.46 0.53
CA LEU A 302 2.37 10.97 0.86
C LEU A 302 1.26 12.02 0.65
N LYS A 303 1.59 13.32 0.59
CA LYS A 303 0.65 14.39 0.24
C LYS A 303 0.44 14.53 -1.27
N ALA A 304 1.43 14.13 -2.07
CA ALA A 304 1.45 14.26 -3.51
C ALA A 304 2.26 13.08 -4.10
N PRO A 305 1.71 11.86 -4.08
CA PRO A 305 2.45 10.67 -4.46
C PRO A 305 2.78 10.70 -5.95
N THR A 306 3.85 10.02 -6.33
CA THR A 306 4.21 9.76 -7.72
C THR A 306 3.95 8.28 -8.00
N SER A 307 3.14 7.93 -9.01
CA SER A 307 3.08 6.53 -9.45
C SER A 307 4.42 6.16 -10.07
N GLY A 308 5.13 5.20 -9.47
CA GLY A 308 6.44 4.75 -9.94
C GLY A 308 7.57 5.18 -9.01
N GLY A 309 7.65 4.56 -7.83
CA GLY A 309 8.93 4.38 -7.18
C GLY A 309 9.78 3.47 -8.08
N GLY A 310 10.78 4.05 -8.73
CA GLY A 310 11.78 3.32 -9.50
C GLY A 310 11.46 3.03 -10.97
N ALA A 311 11.46 4.06 -11.83
CA ALA A 311 11.98 3.98 -13.21
C ALA A 311 11.88 5.37 -13.88
N GLY A 312 12.96 6.15 -13.73
CA GLY A 312 13.44 7.07 -14.75
C GLY A 312 14.82 6.58 -15.18
#